data_AF-A0A6G4XLV8-F1
#
_entry.id   AF-A0A6G4XLV8-F1
#
_cell.length_a   1.000
_cell.length_b   1.000
_cell.length_c   1.000
_cell.angle_alpha   90.00
_cell.angle_beta   90.00
_cell.angle_gamma   90.00
#
_symmetry.space_group_name_H-M   'P 1'
#
loop_
_entity.id
_entity.type
_entity.pdbx_description
1 polymer ?
#
loop_
_entity_poly.entity_id
_entity_poly.type
_entity_poly.pdbx_seq_one_letter_code
_entity_poly.pdbx_strand_id
1 'polypeptide(L)' 'MRAVLLAVVYYLVVTPIGLLARATRDPLTRSWDPKAESYWVTPAPRGV' A
#
# COMPACT_ATOMS: atom_id res chain seq x y z
N MET A 1 -4.19 -8.81 -28.52
CA MET A 1 -4.63 -9.76 -27.47
C MET A 1 -3.53 -10.24 -26.54
N ARG A 2 -2.31 -10.58 -27.00
CA ARG A 2 -1.21 -11.06 -26.14
C ARG A 2 -0.83 -10.10 -24.99
N ALA A 3 -0.74 -8.80 -25.28
CA ALA A 3 -0.40 -7.78 -24.28
C ALA A 3 -1.43 -7.69 -23.13
N VAL A 4 -2.72 -7.87 -23.44
CA VAL A 4 -3.79 -7.84 -22.43
C VAL A 4 -3.65 -9.02 -21.47
N LEU A 5 -3.33 -10.20 -22.01
CA LEU A 5 -3.15 -11.41 -21.22
C LEU A 5 -1.94 -11.28 -20.27
N LEU A 6 -0.83 -10.70 -20.75
CA LEU A 6 0.33 -10.37 -19.93
C LEU A 6 0.00 -9.32 -18.86
N ALA A 7 -0.77 -8.29 -19.19
CA ALA A 7 -1.19 -7.27 -18.23
C ALA A 7 -2.05 -7.86 -17.11
N VAL A 8 -3.01 -8.75 -17.45
CA VAL A 8 -3.85 -9.44 -16.48
C VAL A 8 -3.01 -10.32 -15.55
N VAL A 9 -2.11 -11.13 -16.11
CA VAL A 9 -1.22 -12.00 -15.30
C VAL A 9 -0.32 -11.16 -14.40
N TYR A 10 0.29 -10.09 -14.93
CA TYR A 10 1.10 -9.17 -14.16
C TYR A 10 0.32 -8.58 -12.99
N TYR A 11 -0.88 -8.07 -13.24
CA TYR A 11 -1.73 -7.52 -12.19
C TYR A 11 -2.10 -8.56 -11.13
N LEU A 12 -2.50 -9.77 -11.56
CA LEU A 12 -2.91 -10.82 -10.63
C LEU A 12 -1.76 -11.37 -9.78
N VAL A 13 -0.51 -11.28 -10.23
CA VAL A 13 0.66 -11.73 -9.47
C VAL A 13 1.23 -10.61 -8.59
N VAL A 14 1.39 -9.41 -9.14
CA VAL A 14 2.05 -8.29 -8.44
C VAL A 14 1.12 -7.61 -7.43
N THR A 15 -0.17 -7.44 -7.76
CA THR A 15 -1.15 -6.78 -6.87
C THR A 15 -1.36 -7.50 -5.53
N PRO A 16 -1.55 -8.84 -5.45
CA PRO A 16 -1.73 -9.50 -4.17
C PRO A 16 -0.49 -9.42 -3.29
N ILE A 17 0.73 -9.36 -3.85
CA ILE A 17 1.96 -9.17 -3.06
C ILE A 17 1.91 -7.84 -2.31
N GLY A 18 1.52 -6.75 -3.00
CA GLY A 18 1.32 -5.44 -2.38
C GLY A 18 0.18 -5.42 -1.35
N LEU A 19 -0.93 -6.12 -1.63
CA LEU A 19 -2.05 -6.25 -0.69
C LEU A 19 -1.68 -7.04 0.57
N LEU A 20 -0.93 -8.15 0.42
CA LEU A 20 -0.42 -8.95 1.54
C LEU A 20 0.60 -8.16 2.36
N ALA A 21 1.48 -7.40 1.71
CA ALA A 21 2.39 -6.48 2.39
C ALA A 21 1.63 -5.39 3.17
N ARG A 22 0.53 -4.87 2.61
CA ARG A 22 -0.36 -3.92 3.30
C ARG A 22 -1.05 -4.57 4.50
N ALA A 23 -1.57 -5.78 4.35
CA ALA A 23 -2.31 -6.48 5.40
C ALA A 23 -1.43 -6.91 6.59
N THR A 24 -0.15 -7.20 6.36
CA THR A 24 0.73 -7.74 7.42
C THR A 24 1.33 -6.68 8.33
N ARG A 25 1.64 -5.47 7.82
CA ARG A 25 2.30 -4.45 8.66
C ARG A 25 2.13 -3.00 8.21
N ASP A 26 1.34 -2.74 7.16
CA ASP A 26 1.28 -1.46 6.43
C ASP A 26 2.62 -0.69 6.50
N PRO A 27 3.68 -1.21 5.84
CA PRO A 27 5.04 -0.68 6.00
C PRO A 27 5.19 0.77 5.52
N LEU A 28 4.22 1.28 4.77
CA LEU A 28 4.17 2.66 4.29
C LEU A 28 3.45 3.60 5.28
N THR A 29 3.05 3.12 6.47
CA THR A 29 2.23 3.89 7.42
C THR A 29 1.01 4.52 6.74
N ARG A 30 0.47 3.82 5.72
CA ARG A 30 -0.64 4.29 4.88
C ARG A 30 -1.98 3.75 5.38
N SER A 31 -1.99 3.30 6.64
CA SER A 31 -3.20 2.95 7.35
C SER A 31 -4.03 4.22 7.43
N TRP A 32 -5.26 4.13 6.94
CA TRP A 32 -6.19 5.24 7.02
C TRP A 32 -6.41 5.55 8.50
N ASP A 33 -5.90 6.70 8.96
CA ASP A 33 -6.10 7.19 10.31
C ASP A 33 -7.32 8.11 10.30
N PRO A 34 -8.50 7.62 10.73
CA PRO A 34 -9.71 8.44 10.78
C PRO A 34 -9.61 9.59 11.80
N LYS A 35 -8.57 9.63 12.64
CA LYS A 35 -8.29 10.73 13.56
C LYS A 35 -7.27 11.74 13.02
N ALA A 36 -6.71 11.53 11.82
CA ALA A 36 -5.82 12.50 11.21
C ALA A 36 -6.61 13.76 10.81
N GLU A 37 -6.26 14.90 11.41
CA GLU A 37 -6.90 16.20 11.14
C GLU A 37 -6.66 16.69 9.71
N SER A 38 -5.60 16.22 9.05
CA SER A 38 -5.29 16.58 7.66
C SER A 38 -4.45 15.50 6.97
N TYR A 39 -4.37 15.56 5.65
CA TYR A 39 -3.49 14.69 4.85
C TYR A 39 -1.99 14.99 5.07
N TRP A 40 -1.65 16.21 5.53
CA TRP A 40 -0.28 16.69 5.72
C TRP A 40 0.14 16.65 7.19
N VAL A 41 0.09 15.48 7.80
CA VAL A 41 0.63 15.31 9.16
C VAL A 41 2.09 14.90 9.04
N THR A 42 3.01 15.71 9.60
CA THR A 42 4.41 15.29 9.78
C THR A 42 4.41 14.11 10.76
N PRO A 43 4.85 12.91 10.35
CA PRO A 43 4.96 11.80 11.28
C PRO A 43 5.91 12.20 12.41
N ALA A 44 5.45 12.16 13.65
CA ALA A 44 6.33 12.38 14.80
C ALA A 44 7.52 11.40 14.70
N PRO A 45 8.77 11.86 14.91
CA PRO A 45 9.93 11.00 14.82
C PRO A 45 9.75 9.84 15.80
N ARG A 46 9.83 8.61 15.29
CA ARG A 46 9.66 7.41 16.09
C ARG A 46 10.94 7.16 16.88
N GLY A 47 11.04 7.77 18.06
CA GLY A 47 12.01 7.45 19.11
C GLY A 47 13.26 8.35 19.16
N VAL A 48 13.37 9.10 20.27
CA VAL A 48 14.55 9.10 21.15
C VAL A 48 14.12 8.59 22.51
#